data_AF-A0A539DT93-F1
#
_entry.id   AF-A0A539DT93-F1
#
_cell.length_a   1.000
_cell.length_b   1.000
_cell.length_c   1.000
_cell.angle_alpha   90.00
_cell.angle_beta   90.00
_cell.angle_gamma   90.00
#
_symmetry.space_group_name_H-M   'P 1'
#
loop_
_entity.id
_entity.type
_entity.pdbx_description
1 polymer ?
#
loop_
_entity_poly.entity_id
_entity_poly.type
_entity_poly.pdbx_seq_one_letter_code
_entity_poly.pdbx_strand_id
1 'polypeptide(L)'
;MTEDLRHPTGRVQFKANLTPIDRSNLIAAIAEVPANLRKAVANLNDTQLDTPYRPDGWTVRQVVHHVPDSHMNAFLRVKLALTEDNPTIKPYQEALWANLPDAGLPIDASLRLLEALTER
;
A
#
# COMPACT_ATOMS: atom_id res chain seq x y z
N MET A 1 0.21 -16.68 -24.07
CA MET A 1 0.94 -15.89 -23.06
C MET A 1 0.11 -15.96 -21.80
N THR A 2 0.62 -16.55 -20.74
CA THR A 2 -0.05 -16.59 -19.44
C THR A 2 -0.07 -15.18 -18.84
N GLU A 3 -1.22 -14.77 -18.33
CA GLU A 3 -1.43 -13.48 -17.67
C GLU A 3 -0.52 -13.36 -16.43
N ASP A 4 0.23 -12.26 -16.29
CA ASP A 4 1.09 -12.04 -15.11
C ASP A 4 0.25 -11.47 -13.97
N LEU A 5 -0.26 -12.37 -13.12
CA LEU A 5 -1.11 -12.05 -11.97
C LEU A 5 -0.45 -11.13 -10.92
N ARG A 6 0.87 -10.87 -11.01
CA ARG A 6 1.56 -9.88 -10.15
C ARG A 6 1.21 -8.44 -10.52
N HIS A 7 0.79 -8.20 -11.76
CA HIS A 7 0.49 -6.87 -12.30
C HIS A 7 -0.89 -6.85 -12.97
N PRO A 8 -1.99 -7.11 -12.24
CA PRO A 8 -3.33 -7.25 -12.82
C PRO A 8 -3.86 -5.96 -13.45
N THR A 9 -3.30 -4.81 -13.10
CA THR A 9 -3.62 -3.49 -13.68
C THR A 9 -2.47 -2.92 -14.53
N GLY A 10 -1.48 -3.76 -14.88
CA GLY A 10 -0.26 -3.35 -15.54
C GLY A 10 0.79 -2.76 -14.58
N ARG A 11 1.90 -2.28 -15.15
CA ARG A 11 2.97 -1.60 -14.40
C ARG A 11 2.73 -0.10 -14.34
N VAL A 12 3.19 0.52 -13.26
CA VAL A 12 3.16 1.99 -13.13
C VAL A 12 3.86 2.65 -14.31
N GLN A 13 3.21 3.66 -14.89
CA GLN A 13 3.75 4.49 -15.94
C GLN A 13 4.00 5.89 -15.37
N PHE A 14 5.26 6.25 -15.14
CA PHE A 14 5.61 7.54 -14.56
C PHE A 14 5.51 8.65 -15.62
N LYS A 15 4.70 9.67 -15.32
CA LYS A 15 4.62 10.89 -16.13
C LYS A 15 5.68 11.88 -15.64
N ALA A 16 6.66 12.21 -16.50
CA ALA A 16 7.77 13.09 -16.14
C ALA A 16 7.33 14.52 -15.76
N ASN A 17 6.24 15.02 -16.37
CA ASN A 17 5.76 16.39 -16.15
C ASN A 17 4.30 16.36 -15.64
N LEU A 18 4.12 16.38 -14.32
CA LEU A 18 2.80 16.47 -13.69
C LEU A 18 2.30 17.92 -13.69
N THR A 19 1.14 18.14 -14.30
CA THR A 19 0.42 19.43 -14.20
C THR A 19 -0.18 19.61 -12.81
N PRO A 20 -0.61 20.84 -12.43
CA PRO A 20 -1.35 21.05 -11.18
C PRO A 20 -2.62 20.19 -11.08
N ILE A 21 -3.32 19.98 -12.20
CA ILE A 21 -4.52 19.13 -12.27
C ILE A 21 -4.14 17.66 -12.06
N ASP A 22 -3.09 17.16 -12.73
CA ASP A 22 -2.61 15.79 -12.51
C ASP A 22 -2.26 15.56 -11.03
N ARG A 23 -1.58 16.53 -10.41
CA ARG A 23 -1.21 16.48 -8.99
C ARG A 23 -2.44 16.45 -8.09
N SER A 24 -3.44 17.29 -8.35
CA SER A 24 -4.70 17.32 -7.60
C SER A 24 -5.42 15.97 -7.70
N ASN A 25 -5.47 15.39 -8.89
CA ASN A 25 -6.11 14.09 -9.12
C ASN A 25 -5.37 12.95 -8.40
N LEU A 26 -4.04 12.94 -8.41
CA LEU A 26 -3.23 11.97 -7.68
C LEU A 26 -3.40 12.09 -6.17
N ILE A 27 -3.48 13.31 -5.64
CA ILE A 27 -3.75 13.55 -4.21
C ILE A 27 -5.14 13.03 -3.84
N ALA A 28 -6.16 13.32 -4.65
CA ALA A 28 -7.52 12.81 -4.43
C ALA A 28 -7.55 11.27 -4.46
N ALA A 29 -6.87 10.66 -5.44
CA ALA A 29 -6.78 9.20 -5.53
C ALA A 29 -6.11 8.57 -4.29
N ILE A 30 -5.05 9.19 -3.75
CA ILE A 30 -4.40 8.74 -2.51
C ILE A 30 -5.38 8.84 -1.32
N ALA A 31 -6.15 9.93 -1.23
CA ALA A 31 -7.12 10.14 -0.16
C ALA A 31 -8.28 9.12 -0.17
N GLU A 32 -8.61 8.55 -1.33
CA GLU A 32 -9.64 7.52 -1.47
C GLU A 32 -9.16 6.11 -1.09
N VAL A 33 -7.85 5.87 -1.03
CA VAL A 33 -7.28 4.53 -0.79
C VAL A 33 -7.84 3.84 0.46
N PRO A 34 -7.93 4.49 1.65
CA PRO A 34 -8.41 3.79 2.84
C PRO A 34 -9.85 3.32 2.71
N ALA A 35 -10.73 4.17 2.18
CA ALA A 35 -12.13 3.83 1.96
C ALA A 35 -12.30 2.70 0.94
N ASN A 36 -11.53 2.75 -0.16
CA ASN A 36 -11.53 1.71 -1.18
C ASN A 36 -11.01 0.37 -0.65
N LEU A 37 -9.92 0.37 0.12
CA LEU A 37 -9.38 -0.84 0.73
C LEU A 37 -10.35 -1.44 1.75
N ARG A 38 -10.92 -0.61 2.64
CA ARG A 38 -11.93 -1.04 3.61
C ARG A 38 -13.14 -1.67 2.91
N LYS A 39 -13.64 -1.07 1.83
CA LYS A 39 -14.73 -1.61 1.02
C LYS A 39 -14.37 -2.96 0.39
N ALA A 40 -13.14 -3.11 -0.11
CA ALA A 40 -12.69 -4.34 -0.75
C ALA A 40 -12.63 -5.54 0.22
N VAL A 41 -12.39 -5.29 1.51
CA VAL A 41 -12.23 -6.35 2.53
C VAL A 41 -13.39 -6.48 3.50
N ALA A 42 -14.40 -5.60 3.44
CA ALA A 42 -15.47 -5.46 4.44
C ALA A 42 -16.24 -6.75 4.77
N ASN A 43 -16.38 -7.67 3.80
CA ASN A 43 -17.17 -8.89 3.95
C ASN A 43 -16.33 -10.17 3.86
N LEU A 44 -15.01 -10.06 4.00
CA LEU A 44 -14.12 -11.21 3.99
C LEU A 44 -14.06 -11.84 5.39
N ASN A 45 -14.22 -13.15 5.46
CA ASN A 45 -13.94 -13.92 6.68
C ASN A 45 -12.44 -14.24 6.79
N ASP A 46 -12.01 -14.79 7.94
CA ASP A 46 -10.59 -15.11 8.17
C ASP A 46 -10.01 -16.05 7.12
N THR A 47 -10.74 -17.09 6.69
CA THR A 47 -10.28 -17.99 5.62
C THR A 47 -10.02 -17.24 4.30
N GLN A 48 -10.88 -16.28 3.95
CA GLN A 48 -10.71 -15.46 2.75
C GLN A 48 -9.57 -14.43 2.91
N LEU A 49 -9.41 -13.86 4.11
CA LEU A 49 -8.28 -12.99 4.42
C LEU A 49 -6.95 -13.76 4.34
N ASP A 50 -6.94 -15.03 4.72
CA ASP A 50 -5.76 -15.90 4.69
C ASP A 50 -5.57 -16.62 3.33
N THR A 51 -6.40 -16.29 2.32
CA THR A 51 -6.25 -16.83 0.96
C THR A 51 -5.20 -16.02 0.17
N PRO A 52 -4.23 -16.66 -0.49
CA PRO A 52 -3.29 -16.00 -1.39
C PRO A 52 -3.99 -15.31 -2.57
N TYR A 53 -3.61 -14.06 -2.90
CA TYR A 53 -4.21 -13.35 -4.05
C TYR A 53 -3.81 -13.95 -5.41
N ARG A 54 -2.73 -14.75 -5.43
CA ARG A 54 -2.22 -15.51 -6.58
C ARG A 54 -1.41 -16.72 -6.07
N PRO A 55 -1.11 -17.72 -6.93
CA PRO A 55 -0.17 -18.79 -6.58
C PRO A 55 1.17 -18.23 -6.08
N ASP A 56 1.65 -18.77 -4.96
CA ASP A 56 2.88 -18.36 -4.26
C ASP A 56 2.94 -16.85 -3.92
N GLY A 57 1.77 -16.21 -3.80
CA GLY A 57 1.61 -14.82 -3.41
C GLY A 57 1.32 -14.64 -1.93
N TRP A 58 1.29 -13.38 -1.49
CA TRP A 58 0.80 -13.03 -0.16
C TRP A 58 -0.70 -13.30 -0.02
N THR A 59 -1.13 -13.53 1.22
CA THR A 59 -2.55 -13.53 1.58
C THR A 59 -3.14 -12.13 1.48
N VAL A 60 -4.47 -12.04 1.41
CA VAL A 60 -5.15 -10.74 1.48
C VAL A 60 -4.79 -10.00 2.77
N ARG A 61 -4.71 -10.70 3.91
CA ARG A 61 -4.31 -10.14 5.21
C ARG A 61 -2.92 -9.50 5.15
N GLN A 62 -1.94 -10.22 4.60
CA GLN A 62 -0.58 -9.69 4.41
C GLN A 62 -0.56 -8.46 3.50
N VAL A 63 -1.35 -8.44 2.42
CA VAL A 63 -1.47 -7.27 1.55
C VAL A 63 -2.06 -6.08 2.32
N VAL A 64 -3.12 -6.30 3.11
CA VAL A 64 -3.76 -5.24 3.91
C VAL A 64 -2.82 -4.66 4.96
N HIS A 65 -1.95 -5.47 5.57
CA HIS A 65 -0.91 -4.97 6.47
C HIS A 65 0.23 -4.25 5.74
N HIS A 66 0.62 -4.75 4.56
CA HIS A 66 1.71 -4.17 3.77
C HIS A 66 1.39 -2.77 3.23
N VAL A 67 0.14 -2.50 2.85
CA VAL A 67 -0.25 -1.18 2.29
C VAL A 67 0.11 -0.02 3.24
N PRO A 68 -0.33 0.00 4.52
CA PRO A 68 0.10 1.05 5.44
C PRO A 68 1.61 1.04 5.73
N ASP A 69 2.29 -0.10 5.81
CA ASP A 69 3.76 -0.13 5.98
C ASP A 69 4.48 0.60 4.85
N SER A 70 4.07 0.32 3.61
CA SER A 70 4.58 0.97 2.41
C SER A 70 4.27 2.47 2.42
N HIS A 71 3.05 2.86 2.82
CA HIS A 71 2.63 4.26 2.91
C HIS A 71 3.36 5.02 4.03
N MET A 72 3.65 4.40 5.18
CA MET A 72 4.48 5.00 6.24
C MET A 72 5.90 5.28 5.71
N ASN A 73 6.49 4.32 5.01
CA ASN A 73 7.79 4.50 4.39
C ASN A 73 7.77 5.65 3.36
N ALA A 74 6.73 5.71 2.51
CA ALA A 74 6.57 6.80 1.54
C ALA A 74 6.42 8.17 2.24
N PHE A 75 5.60 8.26 3.28
CA PHE A 75 5.40 9.47 4.08
C PHE A 75 6.71 9.98 4.69
N LEU A 76 7.51 9.09 5.30
CA LEU A 76 8.82 9.44 5.85
C LEU A 76 9.77 9.92 4.75
N ARG A 77 9.81 9.25 3.59
CA ARG A 77 10.65 9.64 2.46
C ARG A 77 10.29 11.03 1.91
N VAL A 78 8.99 11.36 1.86
CA VAL A 78 8.54 12.71 1.47
C VAL A 78 9.04 13.76 2.47
N LYS A 79 8.98 13.49 3.78
CA LYS A 79 9.53 14.40 4.79
C LYS A 79 11.03 14.62 4.60
N LEU A 80 11.81 13.54 4.45
CA LEU A 80 13.25 13.64 4.19
C LEU A 80 13.54 14.47 2.94
N ALA A 81 12.83 14.21 1.83
CA ALA A 81 13.03 14.93 0.58
C ALA A 81 12.71 16.44 0.67
N LEU A 82 11.86 16.84 1.61
CA LEU A 82 11.52 18.25 1.84
C LEU A 82 12.47 18.96 2.81
N THR A 83 13.28 18.22 3.57
CA THR A 83 14.12 18.77 4.64
C THR A 83 15.62 18.55 4.46
N GLU A 84 16.01 17.70 3.52
CA GLU A 84 17.41 17.32 3.27
C GLU A 84 17.78 17.50 1.79
N ASP A 85 19.05 17.74 1.51
CA ASP A 85 19.57 17.81 0.14
C ASP A 85 19.83 16.38 -0.38
N ASN A 86 18.98 15.93 -1.32
CA ASN A 86 19.04 14.63 -1.99
C ASN A 86 19.30 13.42 -1.04
N PRO A 87 18.39 13.16 -0.09
CA PRO A 87 18.60 12.15 0.96
C PRO A 87 18.68 10.73 0.40
N THR A 88 19.59 9.93 0.98
CA THR A 88 19.56 8.47 0.77
C THR A 88 18.46 7.86 1.62
N ILE A 89 17.43 7.30 0.98
CA ILE A 89 16.31 6.66 1.68
C ILE A 89 16.69 5.28 2.21
N LYS A 90 16.07 4.86 3.33
CA LYS A 90 16.23 3.50 3.86
C LYS A 90 15.34 2.50 3.09
N PRO A 91 15.93 1.47 2.45
CA PRO A 91 15.15 0.34 1.95
C PRO A 91 14.75 -0.57 3.11
N TYR A 92 13.69 -1.34 2.90
CA TYR A 92 13.23 -2.36 3.84
C TYR A 92 12.92 -3.65 3.09
N GLN A 93 13.04 -4.78 3.78
CA GLN A 93 12.78 -6.11 3.22
C GLN A 93 11.29 -6.43 3.36
N GLU A 94 10.46 -5.91 2.46
CA GLU A 94 9.00 -6.04 2.52
C GLU A 94 8.50 -7.48 2.67
N ALA A 95 9.16 -8.45 2.02
CA ALA A 95 8.84 -9.87 2.16
C ALA A 95 9.13 -10.42 3.55
N LEU A 96 10.12 -9.89 4.27
CA LEU A 96 10.36 -10.27 5.67
C LEU A 96 9.32 -9.63 6.60
N TRP A 97 8.91 -8.39 6.33
CA TRP A 97 7.90 -7.68 7.12
C TRP A 97 6.53 -8.38 7.02
N ALA A 98 6.12 -8.77 5.81
CA ALA A 98 4.89 -9.53 5.59
C ALA A 98 4.87 -10.91 6.29
N ASN A 99 6.01 -11.41 6.78
CA ASN A 99 6.12 -12.67 7.50
C ASN A 99 6.36 -12.49 9.01
N LEU A 100 6.32 -11.26 9.52
CA LEU A 100 6.35 -11.03 10.96
C LEU A 100 5.03 -11.45 11.61
N PRO A 101 5.02 -11.79 12.92
CA PRO A 101 3.81 -12.24 13.60
C PRO A 101 2.63 -11.25 13.54
N ASP A 102 2.91 -9.95 13.47
CA ASP A 102 1.89 -8.92 13.39
C ASP A 102 1.12 -8.94 12.07
N ALA A 103 1.70 -9.47 10.99
CA ALA A 103 1.01 -9.67 9.71
C ALA A 103 -0.11 -10.75 9.78
N GLY A 104 -0.22 -11.47 10.90
CA GLY A 104 -1.31 -12.40 11.21
C GLY A 104 -2.42 -11.80 12.08
N LEU A 105 -2.32 -10.55 12.51
CA LEU A 105 -3.30 -9.90 13.39
C LEU A 105 -4.60 -9.52 12.65
N PRO A 106 -5.66 -9.11 13.36
CA PRO A 106 -6.83 -8.51 12.74
C PRO A 106 -6.46 -7.26 11.92
N ILE A 107 -7.07 -7.14 10.73
CA ILE A 107 -6.75 -6.10 9.75
C ILE A 107 -7.19 -4.68 10.15
N ASP A 108 -8.07 -4.54 11.15
CA ASP A 108 -8.64 -3.26 11.57
C ASP A 108 -7.59 -2.24 11.99
N ALA A 109 -6.51 -2.67 12.64
CA ALA A 109 -5.42 -1.79 13.04
C ALA A 109 -4.72 -1.17 11.83
N SER A 110 -4.47 -1.96 10.79
CA SER A 110 -3.85 -1.51 9.54
C SER A 110 -4.77 -0.60 8.73
N LEU A 111 -6.07 -0.89 8.69
CA LEU A 111 -7.05 0.00 8.03
C LEU A 111 -7.10 1.37 8.73
N ARG A 112 -7.12 1.41 10.06
CA ARG A 112 -7.10 2.66 10.83
C ARG A 112 -5.78 3.42 10.70
N LEU A 113 -4.66 2.70 10.66
CA LEU A 113 -3.35 3.31 10.42
C LEU A 113 -3.29 3.97 9.03
N LEU A 114 -3.80 3.28 8.00
CA LEU A 114 -3.86 3.82 6.65
C LEU A 114 -4.76 5.06 6.55
N GLU A 115 -5.91 5.06 7.23
CA GLU A 115 -6.77 6.23 7.38
C GLU A 115 -5.97 7.39 7.98
N ALA A 116 -5.34 7.20 9.14
CA ALA A 116 -4.59 8.25 9.84
C ALA A 116 -3.37 8.79 9.03
N LEU A 117 -2.75 7.97 8.17
CA LEU A 117 -1.64 8.40 7.31
C LEU A 117 -2.07 9.28 6.14
N THR A 118 -3.34 9.19 5.74
CA THR A 118 -3.89 9.89 4.56
C THR A 118 -4.88 10.99 4.93
N GLU A 119 -5.30 11.05 6.20
CA GLU A 119 -6.14 12.10 6.77
C GLU A 119 -5.46 13.47 6.65
N ARG A 120 -6.24 14.48 6.26
CA ARG A 120 -5.81 15.88 6.09
C ARG A 120 -6.81 16.83 6.68
#